data_AF-A0A7C4HZN9-F1
#
_entry.id   AF-A0A7C4HZN9-F1
#
_cell.length_a   1.000
_cell.length_b   1.000
_cell.length_c   1.000
_cell.angle_alpha   90.00
_cell.angle_beta   90.00
_cell.angle_gamma   90.00
#
_symmetry.space_group_name_H-M   'P 1'
#
loop_
_entity.id
_entity.type
_entity.pdbx_description
1 polymer ?
#
loop_
_entity_poly.entity_id
_entity_poly.type
_entity_poly.pdbx_seq_one_letter_code
_entity_poly.pdbx_strand_id
1 'polypeptide(L)'
;MVKASSIILVSADWEKTSSLARRVCEEAAKNLGLPLEERKEDWTFLAKYGAKDEYGGVDIPQVFVKYEDGTVKQVFSRIPLNKAGKPDLVEAIRLLNEAVGKG
;
A
#
# COMPACT_ATOMS: atom_id res chain seq x y z
N MET A 1 15.42 -6.26 -12.80
CA MET A 1 14.31 -6.01 -11.86
C MET A 1 13.07 -5.77 -12.70
N VAL A 2 11.95 -6.42 -12.38
CA VAL A 2 10.69 -6.15 -13.07
C VAL A 2 10.22 -4.76 -12.66
N LYS A 3 9.80 -3.96 -13.63
CA LYS A 3 9.37 -2.59 -13.39
C LYS A 3 7.99 -2.58 -12.73
N ALA A 4 7.78 -1.65 -11.80
CA ALA A 4 6.46 -1.43 -11.22
C ALA A 4 5.49 -0.89 -12.28
N SER A 5 4.28 -1.47 -12.33
CA SER A 5 3.21 -1.06 -13.23
C SER A 5 2.21 -0.12 -12.55
N SER A 6 1.87 -0.37 -11.28
CA SER A 6 0.88 0.41 -10.52
C SER A 6 1.06 0.26 -9.02
N ILE A 7 0.61 1.26 -8.26
CA ILE A 7 0.41 1.17 -6.81
C ILE A 7 -1.06 0.78 -6.59
N ILE A 8 -1.31 -0.19 -5.73
CA ILE A 8 -2.67 -0.62 -5.37
C ILE A 8 -2.91 -0.29 -3.90
N LEU A 9 -4.00 0.42 -3.62
CA LEU A 9 -4.50 0.66 -2.27
C LEU A 9 -5.82 -0.10 -2.10
N VAL A 10 -5.88 -0.99 -1.12
CA VAL A 10 -7.16 -1.54 -0.65
C VAL A 10 -7.56 -0.78 0.60
N SER A 11 -8.72 -0.11 0.56
CA SER A 11 -9.17 0.81 1.60
C SER A 11 -10.64 0.61 1.95
N ALA A 12 -11.09 1.26 3.03
CA ALA A 12 -12.51 1.41 3.36
C ALA A 12 -12.83 2.84 3.79
N ASP A 13 -14.03 3.30 3.46
CA ASP A 13 -14.49 4.65 3.78
C ASP A 13 -14.69 4.88 5.29
N TRP A 14 -14.99 3.82 6.04
CA TRP A 14 -15.19 3.87 7.50
C TRP A 14 -13.87 3.91 8.28
N GLU A 15 -12.75 3.56 7.66
CA GLU A 15 -11.46 3.47 8.34
C GLU A 15 -10.64 4.75 8.20
N LYS A 16 -10.34 5.41 9.32
CA LYS A 16 -9.68 6.73 9.32
C LYS A 16 -8.32 6.68 8.65
N THR A 17 -7.57 5.61 8.84
CA THR A 17 -6.24 5.46 8.25
C THR A 17 -6.26 5.27 6.74
N SER A 18 -7.40 4.89 6.13
CA SER A 18 -7.58 4.83 4.68
C SER A 18 -7.31 6.16 4.01
N SER A 19 -7.76 7.27 4.62
CA SER A 19 -7.55 8.62 4.07
C SER A 19 -6.07 9.00 4.03
N LEU A 20 -5.30 8.59 5.04
CA LEU A 20 -3.86 8.80 5.12
C LEU A 20 -3.13 7.91 4.12
N ALA A 21 -3.50 6.64 4.03
CA ALA A 21 -2.94 5.70 3.06
C ALA A 21 -3.17 6.16 1.63
N ARG A 22 -4.36 6.67 1.32
CA ARG A 22 -4.67 7.27 0.01
C ARG A 22 -3.74 8.42 -0.31
N ARG A 23 -3.59 9.38 0.61
CA ARG A 23 -2.70 10.54 0.40
C ARG A 23 -1.25 10.12 0.16
N VAL A 24 -0.74 9.16 0.94
CA VAL A 24 0.60 8.59 0.75
C VAL A 24 0.76 7.96 -0.63
N CYS A 25 -0.22 7.14 -1.03
CA CYS A 25 -0.18 6.45 -2.31
C CYS A 25 -0.28 7.43 -3.49
N GLU A 26 -1.12 8.46 -3.40
CA GLU A 26 -1.25 9.52 -4.41
C GLU A 26 0.06 10.28 -4.58
N GLU A 27 0.70 10.65 -3.47
CA GLU A 27 1.98 11.37 -3.48
C GLU A 27 3.10 10.51 -4.07
N ALA A 28 3.21 9.25 -3.63
CA ALA A 28 4.18 8.30 -4.17
C ALA A 28 3.93 8.02 -5.66
N ALA A 29 2.67 7.79 -6.06
CA ALA A 29 2.27 7.56 -7.45
C ALA A 29 2.70 8.72 -8.35
N LYS A 30 2.43 9.96 -7.92
CA LYS A 30 2.83 11.18 -8.64
C LYS A 30 4.35 11.29 -8.77
N ASN A 31 5.09 11.06 -7.69
CA ASN A 31 6.56 11.14 -7.69
C ASN A 31 7.22 10.03 -8.53
N LEU A 32 6.58 8.86 -8.58
CA LEU A 32 7.09 7.70 -9.31
C LEU A 32 6.64 7.65 -10.77
N GLY A 33 5.61 8.44 -11.14
CA GLY A 33 4.98 8.37 -12.46
C GLY A 33 4.19 7.07 -12.66
N LEU A 34 3.63 6.53 -11.58
CA LEU A 34 2.85 5.28 -11.60
C LEU A 34 1.36 5.61 -11.40
N PRO A 35 0.45 4.85 -12.01
CA PRO A 35 -0.97 4.94 -11.69
C PRO A 35 -1.25 4.39 -10.28
N LEU A 36 -2.24 4.99 -9.62
CA LEU A 36 -2.81 4.50 -8.37
C LEU A 36 -4.14 3.79 -8.67
N GLU A 37 -4.22 2.51 -8.34
CA GLU A 37 -5.45 1.72 -8.34
C GLU A 37 -6.03 1.69 -6.91
N GLU A 38 -7.16 2.35 -6.69
CA GLU A 38 -7.88 2.21 -5.43
C GLU A 38 -8.96 1.14 -5.53
N ARG A 39 -9.01 0.25 -4.54
CA ARG A 39 -9.97 -0.84 -4.42
C ARG A 39 -10.67 -0.73 -3.07
N LYS A 40 -11.97 -0.45 -3.08
CA LYS A 40 -12.75 -0.37 -1.84
C LYS A 40 -13.19 -1.76 -1.40
N GLU A 41 -12.82 -2.14 -0.19
CA GLU A 41 -13.27 -3.38 0.46
C GLU A 41 -13.15 -4.62 -0.44
N ASP A 42 -12.08 -4.69 -1.25
CA ASP A 42 -11.83 -5.83 -2.15
C ASP A 42 -11.24 -7.01 -1.34
N TRP A 43 -12.13 -7.67 -0.61
CA TRP A 43 -11.80 -8.84 0.21
C TRP A 43 -11.27 -10.01 -0.61
N THR A 44 -11.66 -10.13 -1.88
CA THR A 44 -11.16 -11.16 -2.79
C THR A 44 -9.68 -10.93 -3.08
N PHE A 45 -9.29 -9.69 -3.36
CA PHE A 45 -7.88 -9.32 -3.55
C PHE A 45 -7.07 -9.54 -2.27
N LEU A 46 -7.60 -9.12 -1.12
CA LEU A 46 -6.91 -9.31 0.17
C LEU A 46 -6.77 -10.78 0.56
N ALA A 47 -7.77 -11.61 0.25
CA ALA A 47 -7.68 -13.06 0.50
C ALA A 47 -6.52 -13.71 -0.28
N LYS A 48 -6.20 -13.17 -1.46
CA LYS A 48 -5.15 -13.66 -2.37
C LYS A 48 -3.78 -13.05 -2.09
N TYR A 49 -3.69 -11.75 -1.83
CA TYR A 49 -2.43 -11.01 -1.75
C TYR A 49 -2.21 -10.29 -0.42
N GLY A 50 -3.27 -10.09 0.37
CA GLY A 50 -3.22 -9.34 1.62
C GLY A 50 -2.48 -10.09 2.72
N ALA A 51 -1.90 -9.33 3.64
CA ALA A 51 -1.40 -9.90 4.89
C ALA A 51 -2.58 -10.35 5.73
N LYS A 52 -2.39 -11.53 6.33
CA LYS A 52 -3.28 -12.10 7.32
C LYS A 52 -2.53 -12.14 8.64
N ASP A 53 -3.23 -11.85 9.73
CA ASP A 53 -2.71 -12.09 11.07
C ASP A 53 -2.68 -13.60 11.39
N GLU A 54 -2.22 -13.94 12.60
CA GLU A 54 -2.10 -15.31 13.09
C GLU A 54 -3.44 -16.06 13.19
N TYR A 55 -4.56 -15.33 13.18
CA TYR A 55 -5.92 -15.86 13.23
C TYR A 55 -6.60 -15.85 11.85
N GLY A 56 -5.89 -15.43 10.79
CA GLY A 56 -6.44 -15.30 9.45
C GLY A 56 -7.23 -14.01 9.21
N GLY A 57 -7.22 -13.08 10.16
CA GLY A 57 -7.82 -11.75 10.05
C GLY A 57 -7.09 -10.90 9.03
N VAL A 58 -7.86 -10.14 8.25
CA VAL A 58 -7.35 -9.22 7.24
C VAL A 58 -7.77 -7.82 7.63
N ASP A 59 -6.77 -6.99 7.95
CA ASP A 59 -6.98 -5.57 8.20
C ASP A 59 -6.88 -4.74 6.92
N ILE A 60 -7.52 -3.59 6.93
CA ILE A 60 -7.39 -2.53 5.92
C ILE A 60 -7.08 -1.20 6.63
N PRO A 61 -6.42 -0.24 5.97
CA PRO A 61 -5.96 -0.26 4.58
C PRO A 61 -4.66 -1.05 4.37
N GLN A 62 -4.52 -1.69 3.21
CA GLN A 62 -3.25 -2.33 2.80
C GLN A 62 -2.78 -1.76 1.46
N VAL A 63 -1.46 -1.63 1.31
CA VAL A 63 -0.83 -1.05 0.12
C VAL A 63 0.09 -2.07 -0.55
N PHE A 64 0.01 -2.12 -1.87
CA PHE A 64 0.73 -3.06 -2.72
C PHE A 64 1.34 -2.35 -3.93
N VAL A 65 2.33 -3.00 -4.53
CA VAL A 65 2.85 -2.65 -5.84
C VAL A 65 2.59 -3.83 -6.77
N LYS A 66 2.04 -3.53 -7.95
CA LYS A 66 1.94 -4.47 -9.06
C LYS A 66 3.10 -4.21 -10.01
N TYR A 67 3.69 -5.28 -10.53
CA TYR A 67 4.79 -5.23 -11.50
C TYR A 67 4.30 -5.63 -12.90
N GLU A 68 5.07 -5.27 -13.93
CA GLU A 68 4.72 -5.53 -15.34
C GLU A 68 4.58 -7.02 -15.69
N ASP A 69 5.21 -7.92 -14.91
CA ASP A 69 5.08 -9.38 -15.03
C ASP A 69 3.79 -9.94 -14.39
N GLY A 70 2.97 -9.08 -13.77
CA GLY A 70 1.76 -9.45 -13.06
C GLY A 70 1.97 -9.79 -11.58
N THR A 71 3.21 -9.76 -11.09
CA THR A 71 3.51 -9.97 -9.66
C THR A 71 2.90 -8.85 -8.83
N VAL A 72 2.32 -9.20 -7.69
CA VAL A 72 1.80 -8.25 -6.70
C VAL A 72 2.57 -8.45 -5.41
N LYS A 73 3.17 -7.37 -4.89
CA LYS A 73 3.91 -7.39 -3.63
C LYS A 73 3.27 -6.44 -2.63
N GLN A 74 3.05 -6.91 -1.42
CA GLN A 74 2.63 -6.05 -0.32
C GLN A 74 3.79 -5.16 0.13
N VAL A 75 3.49 -3.89 0.36
CA VAL A 75 4.45 -2.91 0.87
C VAL A 75 4.24 -2.71 2.37
N PHE A 76 3.00 -2.42 2.79
CA PHE A 76 2.63 -2.35 4.19
C PHE A 76 1.12 -2.61 4.38
N SER A 77 0.76 -3.23 5.50
CA SER A 77 -0.63 -3.50 5.91
C SER A 77 -1.20 -2.46 6.88
N ARG A 78 -0.36 -1.53 7.36
CA ARG A 78 -0.72 -0.39 8.22
C ARG A 78 0.27 0.74 7.95
N ILE A 79 -0.17 1.99 8.13
CA ILE A 79 0.73 3.14 8.01
C ILE A 79 1.82 3.03 9.10
N PRO A 80 3.12 3.07 8.73
CA PRO A 80 4.20 3.02 9.70
C PRO A 80 4.07 4.16 10.70
N LEU A 81 4.55 3.93 11.93
CA LEU A 81 4.50 4.93 12.99
C LEU A 81 5.90 5.49 13.24
N ASN A 82 5.97 6.77 13.53
CA ASN A 82 7.20 7.42 13.95
C ASN A 82 7.51 7.12 15.43
N LYS A 83 8.64 7.61 15.93
CA LYS A 83 9.07 7.44 17.33
C LYS A 83 8.07 7.97 18.38
N ALA A 84 7.15 8.85 17.97
CA ALA A 84 6.10 9.39 18.83
C ALA A 84 4.77 8.63 18.71
N GLY A 85 4.74 7.51 17.98
CA GLY A 85 3.54 6.69 17.76
C GLY A 85 2.53 7.31 16.80
N LYS A 86 2.93 8.33 16.02
CA LYS A 86 2.06 8.99 15.03
C LYS A 86 2.32 8.43 13.63
N PRO A 87 1.33 8.46 12.71
CA PRO A 87 1.53 8.07 11.32
C PRO A 87 2.74 8.75 10.67
N ASP A 88 3.65 7.96 10.11
CA ASP A 88 4.88 8.39 9.45
C ASP A 88 4.71 8.28 7.93
N LEU A 89 4.22 9.37 7.33
CA LEU A 89 3.98 9.41 5.89
C LEU A 89 5.28 9.41 5.09
N VAL A 90 6.37 9.95 5.66
CA VAL A 90 7.69 9.98 5.02
C VAL A 90 8.23 8.57 4.89
N GLU A 91 8.16 7.79 5.96
CA GLU A 91 8.55 6.38 5.95
C GLU A 91 7.68 5.56 5.00
N ALA A 92 6.37 5.81 4.97
CA ALA A 92 5.47 5.11 4.06
C ALA A 92 5.82 5.35 2.57
N ILE A 93 6.15 6.59 2.20
CA ILE A 93 6.63 6.94 0.86
C ILE A 93 7.99 6.29 0.57
N ARG A 94 8.90 6.28 1.56
CA ARG A 94 10.21 5.63 1.44
C ARG A 94 10.07 4.14 1.12
N LEU A 95 9.21 3.43 1.85
CA LEU A 95 8.92 2.00 1.61
C LEU A 95 8.36 1.75 0.20
N LEU A 96 7.50 2.65 -0.31
CA LEU A 96 7.01 2.58 -1.68
C LEU A 96 8.11 2.78 -2.72
N ASN A 97 9.01 3.75 -2.51
CA ASN A 97 10.15 3.98 -3.40
C ASN A 97 11.11 2.78 -3.42
N GLU A 98 11.38 2.18 -2.25
CA GLU A 98 12.20 0.96 -2.14
C GLU A 98 11.55 -0.22 -2.85
N ALA A 99 10.23 -0.42 -2.69
CA ALA A 99 9.50 -1.49 -3.36
C ALA A 99 9.57 -1.36 -4.89
N VAL A 100 9.62 -0.14 -5.43
CA VAL A 100 9.73 0.14 -6.86
C VAL A 100 11.19 0.13 -7.35
N GLY A 101 12.17 0.05 -6.45
CA GLY A 101 13.60 -0.03 -6.78
C GLY A 101 14.26 1.33 -7.05
N LYS A 102 13.73 2.43 -6.49
CA LYS A 102 14.36 3.76 -6.51
C LYS A 102 15.06 4.11 -5.17
N GLY A 103 15.68 3.13 -4.54
CA GLY A 103 16.46 3.29 -3.30
C GLY A 103 17.84 3.90 -3.53
#